data_AF-A0A1H6HQS6-F1
#
_entry.id   AF-A0A1H6HQS6-F1
#
_cell.length_a   1.000
_cell.length_b   1.000
_cell.length_c   1.000
_cell.angle_alpha   90.00
_cell.angle_beta   90.00
_cell.angle_gamma   90.00
#
_symmetry.space_group_name_H-M   'P 1'
#
loop_
_entity.id
_entity.type
_entity.pdbx_description
1 polymer ?
#
loop_
_entity_poly.entity_id
_entity_poly.type
_entity_poly.pdbx_seq_one_letter_code
_entity_poly.pdbx_strand_id
1 'polypeptide(L)'
;MDYQYYQDYVEKISGMAGIYSFDILPDGSFSEIRLIALNKLNGGVLTMNPDAPPFYPGIPWRTYYTDINFERYIYNCASTNNLLYSYANAHGYWLKGFYLPMNVTESESDEKSDKGIKTFYCLYVGTFSPQLESDAMTNHSLEVSAAVMNISVKLNETQNYQQAMAAAIHEIKKVCDAENCVLYTVNNNSQKCSFINEDGVHNEMMEKLSAEMQRTPYELALAWEKDLADSDCLMLEDLSVV
;
A
#
# COMPACT_ATOMS: atom_id res chain seq x y z
N MET A 1 27.19 -2.25 9.50
CA MET A 1 27.20 -3.64 8.96
C MET A 1 27.60 -3.60 7.48
N ASP A 2 28.47 -4.51 7.01
CA ASP A 2 28.95 -4.55 5.62
C ASP A 2 27.86 -5.08 4.67
N TYR A 3 27.71 -4.47 3.49
CA TYR A 3 26.79 -4.89 2.43
C TYR A 3 26.86 -6.40 2.16
N GLN A 4 28.06 -6.98 2.18
CA GLN A 4 28.24 -8.40 1.91
C GLN A 4 27.44 -9.29 2.87
N TYR A 5 27.32 -8.92 4.14
CA TYR A 5 26.51 -9.67 5.10
C TYR A 5 25.03 -9.68 4.70
N TYR A 6 24.48 -8.50 4.38
CA TYR A 6 23.08 -8.36 3.98
C TYR A 6 22.80 -9.10 2.67
N GLN A 7 23.74 -9.04 1.73
CA GLN A 7 23.63 -9.75 0.47
C GLN A 7 23.64 -11.28 0.68
N ASP A 8 24.58 -11.80 1.47
CA ASP A 8 24.65 -13.22 1.79
C ASP A 8 23.40 -13.71 2.55
N TYR A 9 22.77 -12.83 3.32
CA TYR A 9 21.53 -13.13 4.04
C TYR A 9 20.34 -13.28 3.08
N VAL A 10 20.11 -12.30 2.18
CA VAL A 10 18.97 -12.36 1.25
C VAL A 10 19.10 -13.48 0.21
N GLU A 11 20.33 -13.82 -0.20
CA GLU A 11 20.58 -14.93 -1.14
C GLU A 11 20.22 -16.31 -0.57
N LYS A 12 20.13 -16.45 0.75
CA LYS A 12 19.71 -17.71 1.41
C LYS A 12 18.19 -17.88 1.46
N ILE A 13 17.43 -16.85 1.10
CA ILE A 13 15.96 -16.87 1.11
C ILE A 13 15.45 -17.40 -0.23
N SER A 14 14.56 -18.39 -0.20
CA SER A 14 14.04 -19.05 -1.41
C SER A 14 12.99 -18.25 -2.17
N GLY A 15 12.38 -17.23 -1.56
CA GLY A 15 11.49 -16.27 -2.21
C GLY A 15 12.23 -15.05 -2.73
N MET A 16 11.53 -14.13 -3.39
CA MET A 16 12.12 -12.83 -3.72
C MET A 16 12.38 -12.08 -2.42
N ALA A 17 13.61 -11.64 -2.19
CA ALA A 17 13.97 -10.98 -0.95
C ALA A 17 14.74 -9.69 -1.19
N GLY A 18 14.48 -8.71 -0.33
CA GLY A 18 15.23 -7.47 -0.28
C GLY A 18 15.28 -6.92 1.14
N ILE A 19 16.37 -6.24 1.46
CA ILE A 19 16.52 -5.50 2.71
C ILE A 19 16.46 -4.02 2.39
N TYR A 20 15.62 -3.32 3.15
CA TYR A 20 15.32 -1.91 3.00
C TYR A 20 15.67 -1.20 4.30
N SER A 21 16.08 0.06 4.23
CA SER A 21 16.34 0.87 5.42
C SER A 21 15.77 2.28 5.28
N PHE A 22 15.50 2.92 6.40
CA PHE A 22 15.16 4.33 6.49
C PHE A 22 15.57 4.88 7.86
N ASP A 23 15.62 6.19 8.00
CA ASP A 23 15.91 6.88 9.25
C ASP A 23 14.61 7.49 9.80
N ILE A 24 14.39 7.40 11.12
CA ILE A 24 13.46 8.28 11.83
C ILE A 24 14.26 9.52 12.27
N LEU A 25 13.79 10.69 11.84
CA LEU A 25 14.39 11.98 12.13
C LEU A 25 13.94 12.50 13.51
N PRO A 26 14.62 13.52 14.07
CA PRO A 26 14.31 14.01 15.42
C PRO A 26 12.90 14.59 15.60
N ASP A 27 12.26 15.01 14.50
CA ASP A 27 10.88 15.48 14.46
C ASP A 27 9.84 14.35 14.33
N GLY A 28 10.29 13.09 14.26
CA GLY A 28 9.46 11.91 14.10
C GLY A 28 9.16 11.54 12.65
N SER A 29 9.56 12.36 11.68
CA SER A 29 9.37 12.06 10.25
C SER A 29 10.31 10.95 9.76
N PHE A 30 9.96 10.32 8.64
CA PHE A 30 10.76 9.28 8.02
C PHE A 30 11.58 9.83 6.85
N SER A 31 12.85 9.42 6.78
CA SER A 31 13.65 9.62 5.56
C SER A 31 13.15 8.70 4.44
N GLU A 32 13.55 9.00 3.22
CA GLU A 32 13.35 8.10 2.08
C GLU A 32 13.91 6.68 2.33
N ILE A 33 13.18 5.68 1.82
CA ILE A 33 13.59 4.27 1.85
C ILE A 33 14.78 4.04 0.93
N ARG A 34 15.75 3.29 1.43
CA ARG A 34 16.97 2.91 0.73
C ARG A 34 17.02 1.40 0.56
N LEU A 35 17.33 0.94 -0.65
CA LEU A 35 17.55 -0.48 -0.95
C LEU A 35 18.97 -0.88 -0.54
N ILE A 36 19.09 -1.79 0.44
CA ILE A 36 20.37 -2.20 1.03
C ILE A 36 20.93 -3.46 0.36
N ALA A 37 20.08 -4.45 0.15
CA ALA A 37 20.44 -5.71 -0.49
C ALA A 37 19.22 -6.33 -1.17
N LEU A 38 19.47 -7.17 -2.17
CA LEU A 38 18.41 -7.78 -2.98
C LEU A 38 18.92 -9.11 -3.52
N ASN A 39 18.11 -10.17 -3.43
CA ASN A 39 18.51 -11.44 -4.01
C ASN A 39 18.24 -11.50 -5.52
N LYS A 40 18.88 -12.47 -6.19
CA LYS A 40 18.71 -12.69 -7.64
C LYS A 40 17.25 -12.83 -8.08
N LEU A 41 16.41 -13.47 -7.27
CA LEU A 41 15.00 -13.69 -7.61
C LEU A 41 14.21 -12.38 -7.67
N ASN A 42 14.59 -11.38 -6.86
CA ASN A 42 13.96 -10.07 -6.87
C ASN A 42 14.62 -9.07 -7.86
N GLY A 43 15.59 -9.54 -8.67
CA GLY A 43 16.37 -8.71 -9.59
C GLY A 43 15.55 -7.93 -10.62
N GLY A 44 14.33 -8.36 -10.93
CA GLY A 44 13.43 -7.66 -11.85
C GLY A 44 13.12 -6.22 -11.44
N VAL A 45 13.14 -5.94 -10.13
CA VAL A 45 12.90 -4.59 -9.60
C VAL A 45 13.92 -3.57 -10.12
N LEU A 46 15.17 -4.01 -10.35
CA LEU A 46 16.26 -3.15 -10.84
C LEU A 46 16.09 -2.78 -12.32
N THR A 47 15.11 -3.39 -13.01
CA THR A 47 14.83 -3.17 -14.44
C THR A 47 13.53 -2.40 -14.69
N MET A 48 12.78 -2.08 -13.62
CA MET A 48 11.50 -1.38 -13.73
C MET A 48 11.64 0.06 -14.23
N ASN A 49 12.76 0.71 -13.92
CA ASN A 49 13.13 2.01 -14.48
C ASN A 49 14.39 1.85 -15.38
N PRO A 50 14.27 1.93 -16.71
CA PRO A 50 15.39 1.80 -17.64
C PRO A 50 16.48 2.86 -17.47
N ASP A 51 16.12 4.04 -16.95
CA ASP A 51 17.04 5.17 -16.76
C ASP A 51 17.75 5.12 -15.40
N ALA A 52 17.42 4.14 -14.54
CA ALA A 52 18.04 4.00 -13.24
C ALA A 52 19.52 3.56 -13.35
N PRO A 53 20.40 4.07 -12.47
CA PRO A 53 21.79 3.64 -12.43
C PRO A 53 21.90 2.17 -11.95
N PRO A 54 23.07 1.53 -12.16
CA PRO A 54 23.36 0.23 -11.56
C PRO A 54 23.20 0.27 -10.04
N PHE A 55 22.73 -0.84 -9.48
CA PHE A 55 22.51 -0.97 -8.05
C PHE A 55 23.78 -0.74 -7.24
N TYR A 56 23.62 0.04 -6.16
CA TYR A 56 24.58 0.13 -5.07
C TYR A 56 23.84 0.16 -3.73
N PRO A 57 24.45 -0.36 -2.64
CA PRO A 57 23.78 -0.43 -1.34
C PRO A 57 23.48 0.97 -0.81
N GLY A 58 22.24 1.19 -0.38
CA GLY A 58 21.78 2.48 0.11
C GLY A 58 21.16 3.39 -0.95
N ILE A 59 21.05 2.93 -2.21
CA ILE A 59 20.38 3.69 -3.26
C ILE A 59 18.90 3.93 -2.90
N PRO A 60 18.34 5.14 -3.15
CA PRO A 60 16.94 5.43 -2.90
C PRO A 60 16.01 4.49 -3.68
N TRP A 61 15.02 3.91 -3.01
CA TRP A 61 14.06 2.96 -3.57
C TRP A 61 13.33 3.52 -4.80
N ARG A 62 12.86 4.77 -4.68
CA ARG A 62 12.13 5.47 -5.74
C ARG A 62 12.94 5.70 -7.02
N THR A 63 14.26 5.44 -6.98
CA THR A 63 15.09 5.39 -8.19
C THR A 63 14.64 4.29 -9.15
N TYR A 64 14.18 3.15 -8.63
CA TYR A 64 13.77 1.99 -9.43
C TYR A 64 12.26 1.89 -9.57
N TYR A 65 11.52 2.14 -8.51
CA TYR A 65 10.08 1.92 -8.46
C TYR A 65 9.43 2.73 -7.35
N THR A 66 8.20 3.19 -7.56
CA THR A 66 7.40 3.88 -6.54
C THR A 66 6.13 3.10 -6.30
N ASP A 67 5.90 2.73 -5.04
CA ASP A 67 4.69 2.06 -4.59
C ASP A 67 4.41 2.51 -3.15
N ILE A 68 3.42 3.39 -3.01
CA ILE A 68 3.11 4.05 -1.74
C ILE A 68 2.67 3.03 -0.68
N ASN A 69 1.95 1.98 -1.09
CA ASN A 69 1.54 0.92 -0.17
C ASN A 69 2.76 0.14 0.31
N PHE A 70 3.64 -0.28 -0.60
CA PHE A 70 4.88 -0.96 -0.24
C PHE A 70 5.71 -0.13 0.74
N GLU A 71 5.92 1.15 0.44
CA GLU A 71 6.68 2.07 1.30
C GLU A 71 6.06 2.17 2.70
N ARG A 72 4.74 2.33 2.79
CA ARG A 72 4.03 2.38 4.08
C ARG A 72 4.20 1.09 4.89
N TYR A 73 4.13 -0.08 4.26
CA TYR A 73 4.35 -1.34 4.95
C TYR A 73 5.78 -1.47 5.48
N ILE A 74 6.78 -1.01 4.71
CA ILE A 74 8.18 -0.97 5.16
C ILE A 74 8.33 -0.08 6.40
N TYR A 75 7.80 1.15 6.34
CA TYR A 75 7.83 2.09 7.47
C TYR A 75 7.15 1.51 8.71
N ASN A 76 5.91 1.03 8.57
CA ASN A 76 5.11 0.52 9.69
C ASN A 76 5.74 -0.73 10.31
N CYS A 77 6.19 -1.68 9.50
CA CYS A 77 6.80 -2.92 9.96
C CYS A 77 8.02 -2.62 10.85
N ALA A 78 8.99 -1.87 10.32
CA ALA A 78 10.24 -1.65 11.02
C ALA A 78 10.12 -0.67 12.19
N SER A 79 9.33 0.41 12.06
CA SER A 79 9.18 1.41 13.14
C SER A 79 8.39 0.89 14.34
N THR A 80 7.36 0.07 14.10
CA THR A 80 6.53 -0.52 15.17
C THR A 80 7.05 -1.86 15.67
N ASN A 81 8.07 -2.43 15.01
CA ASN A 81 8.61 -3.76 15.28
C ASN A 81 7.54 -4.87 15.23
N ASN A 82 6.60 -4.76 14.28
CA ASN A 82 5.55 -5.74 14.04
C ASN A 82 5.77 -6.45 12.71
N LEU A 83 5.55 -7.77 12.68
CA LEU A 83 5.50 -8.53 11.44
C LEU A 83 4.24 -8.15 10.66
N LEU A 84 4.40 -7.76 9.39
CA LEU A 84 3.27 -7.47 8.52
C LEU A 84 3.16 -8.48 7.38
N TYR A 85 1.93 -8.68 6.93
CA TYR A 85 1.59 -9.53 5.79
C TYR A 85 0.72 -8.73 4.83
N SER A 86 1.01 -8.83 3.53
CA SER A 86 0.17 -8.28 2.47
C SER A 86 -0.18 -9.35 1.45
N TYR A 87 -1.39 -9.26 0.91
CA TYR A 87 -1.82 -10.04 -0.23
C TYR A 87 -2.70 -9.17 -1.11
N ALA A 88 -2.21 -8.81 -2.29
CA ALA A 88 -2.85 -7.84 -3.18
C ALA A 88 -2.65 -8.23 -4.65
N ASN A 89 -3.55 -7.79 -5.53
CA ASN A 89 -3.31 -7.84 -6.96
C ASN A 89 -2.56 -6.57 -7.36
N ALA A 90 -1.47 -6.72 -8.10
CA ALA A 90 -0.83 -5.60 -8.79
C ALA A 90 -0.44 -6.05 -10.19
N HIS A 91 -0.83 -5.25 -11.19
CA HIS A 91 -0.50 -5.49 -12.60
C HIS A 91 -0.93 -6.88 -13.11
N GLY A 92 -2.05 -7.42 -12.61
CA GLY A 92 -2.58 -8.72 -13.01
C GLY A 92 -1.92 -9.93 -12.34
N TYR A 93 -1.01 -9.70 -11.37
CA TYR A 93 -0.41 -10.75 -10.55
C TYR A 93 -0.83 -10.58 -9.10
N TRP A 94 -1.01 -11.70 -8.39
CA TRP A 94 -1.21 -11.71 -6.95
C TRP A 94 0.15 -11.72 -6.25
N LEU A 95 0.42 -10.67 -5.48
CA LEU A 95 1.60 -10.51 -4.66
C LEU A 95 1.28 -10.92 -3.24
N LYS A 96 2.03 -11.89 -2.74
CA LYS A 96 2.08 -12.21 -1.31
C LYS A 96 3.37 -11.67 -0.73
N GLY A 97 3.25 -10.75 0.22
CA GLY A 97 4.37 -10.07 0.85
C GLY A 97 4.44 -10.34 2.35
N PHE A 98 5.64 -10.59 2.86
CA PHE A 98 5.95 -10.64 4.27
C PHE A 98 6.99 -9.57 4.60
N TYR A 99 6.71 -8.79 5.63
CA TYR A 99 7.58 -7.71 6.10
C TYR A 99 8.04 -8.08 7.50
N LEU A 100 9.36 -8.13 7.68
CA LEU A 100 9.99 -8.53 8.94
C LEU A 100 10.90 -7.41 9.44
N PRO A 101 10.69 -6.89 10.66
CA PRO A 101 11.59 -5.91 11.23
C PRO A 101 12.92 -6.58 11.54
N MET A 102 14.02 -5.94 11.15
CA MET A 102 15.36 -6.41 11.45
C MET A 102 15.93 -5.63 12.63
N ASN A 103 16.08 -6.30 13.77
CA ASN A 103 16.77 -5.74 14.92
C ASN A 103 18.27 -5.77 14.67
N VAL A 104 18.84 -4.61 14.38
CA VAL A 104 20.30 -4.43 14.35
C VAL A 104 20.74 -4.06 15.77
N THR A 105 21.66 -4.83 16.34
CA THR A 105 22.11 -4.64 17.73
C THR A 105 22.74 -3.26 17.96
N GLU A 106 22.58 -2.71 19.18
CA GLU A 106 23.00 -1.36 19.60
C GLU A 106 24.47 -1.02 19.34
N SER A 107 25.34 -2.02 19.16
CA SER A 107 26.76 -1.82 18.80
C SER A 107 26.99 -1.47 17.33
N GLU A 108 25.94 -1.49 16.50
CA GLU A 108 26.02 -1.39 15.03
C GLU A 108 25.00 -0.43 14.41
N SER A 109 24.21 0.29 15.23
CA SER A 109 23.62 1.54 14.77
C SER A 109 24.80 2.47 14.50
N ASP A 110 25.13 2.69 13.22
CA ASP A 110 26.12 3.68 12.82
C ASP A 110 25.91 4.93 13.68
N GLU A 111 26.99 5.42 14.28
CA GLU A 111 27.07 6.63 15.09
C GLU A 111 26.51 7.84 14.31
N LYS A 112 25.19 7.96 14.24
CA LYS A 112 24.41 9.20 14.12
C LYS A 112 23.68 9.47 15.44
N SER A 113 24.06 8.76 16.52
CA SER A 113 23.51 8.88 17.86
C SER A 113 23.69 10.27 18.48
N ASP A 114 24.55 11.12 17.91
CA ASP A 114 24.71 12.51 18.35
C ASP A 114 23.58 13.45 17.88
N LYS A 115 22.68 13.02 16.99
CA LYS A 115 21.63 13.88 16.44
C LYS A 115 20.20 13.36 16.63
N GLY A 116 19.99 12.28 17.39
CA GLY A 116 18.65 11.71 17.59
C GLY A 116 18.07 11.04 16.34
N ILE A 117 18.90 10.68 15.36
CA ILE A 117 18.50 9.96 14.15
C ILE A 117 18.64 8.46 14.41
N LYS A 118 17.59 7.68 14.15
CA LYS A 118 17.62 6.21 14.31
C LYS A 118 17.31 5.52 13.00
N THR A 119 18.24 4.67 12.53
CA THR A 119 18.05 3.86 11.33
C THR A 119 17.30 2.56 11.65
N PHE A 120 16.33 2.23 10.82
CA PHE A 120 15.53 1.01 10.88
C PHE A 120 15.71 0.20 9.62
N TYR A 121 15.56 -1.11 9.74
CA TYR A 121 15.71 -2.06 8.64
C TYR A 121 14.49 -2.97 8.55
N CYS A 122 14.05 -3.25 7.33
CA CYS A 122 12.97 -4.17 7.03
C CYS A 122 13.44 -5.20 6.00
N LEU A 123 13.26 -6.47 6.31
CA LEU A 123 13.35 -7.55 5.32
C LEU A 123 11.97 -7.70 4.68
N TYR A 124 11.91 -7.63 3.36
CA TYR A 124 10.74 -8.02 2.59
C TYR A 124 10.98 -9.37 1.92
N VAL A 125 10.00 -10.25 2.00
CA VAL A 125 9.99 -11.52 1.26
C VAL A 125 8.68 -11.63 0.49
N GLY A 126 8.77 -11.80 -0.83
CA GLY A 126 7.63 -11.81 -1.72
C GLY A 126 7.55 -13.05 -2.61
N THR A 127 6.34 -13.39 -3.03
CA THR A 127 6.05 -14.35 -4.11
C THR A 127 4.98 -13.79 -5.04
N PHE A 128 5.13 -14.04 -6.34
CA PHE A 128 4.11 -13.75 -7.35
C PHE A 128 3.33 -15.01 -7.72
N SER A 129 2.03 -14.87 -7.92
CA SER A 129 1.18 -15.90 -8.51
C SER A 129 0.28 -15.28 -9.59
N PRO A 130 0.12 -15.92 -10.76
CA PRO A 130 -0.88 -15.51 -11.74
C PRO A 130 -2.31 -15.89 -11.30
N GLN A 131 -2.45 -16.72 -10.26
CA GLN A 131 -3.72 -17.25 -9.78
C GLN A 131 -4.00 -16.75 -8.36
N LEU A 132 -5.28 -16.47 -8.11
CA LEU A 132 -5.76 -16.15 -6.78
C LEU A 132 -5.61 -17.35 -5.85
N GLU A 133 -4.85 -17.19 -4.77
CA GLU A 133 -4.80 -18.14 -3.67
C GLU A 133 -5.89 -17.79 -2.64
N SER A 134 -7.00 -18.53 -2.66
CA SER A 134 -8.11 -18.31 -1.73
C SER A 134 -7.69 -18.35 -0.26
N ASP A 135 -6.77 -19.24 0.09
CA ASP A 135 -6.30 -19.40 1.47
C ASP A 135 -5.47 -18.19 1.94
N ALA A 136 -4.79 -17.52 1.01
CA ALA A 136 -4.06 -16.29 1.28
C ALA A 136 -5.02 -15.11 1.55
N MET A 137 -6.22 -15.14 0.95
CA MET A 137 -7.30 -14.18 1.20
C MET A 137 -8.10 -14.49 2.46
N THR A 138 -8.16 -15.73 2.94
CA THR A 138 -9.00 -16.05 4.10
C THR A 138 -8.30 -15.81 5.44
N ASN A 139 -7.01 -15.50 5.43
CA ASN A 139 -6.24 -15.06 6.60
C ASN A 139 -6.57 -13.61 7.01
N HIS A 140 -7.85 -13.32 7.21
CA HIS A 140 -8.34 -12.06 7.77
C HIS A 140 -8.89 -12.29 9.18
N SER A 141 -9.09 -11.20 9.93
CA SER A 141 -9.77 -11.30 11.22
C SER A 141 -11.20 -11.82 11.04
N LEU A 142 -11.72 -12.53 12.06
CA LEU A 142 -13.10 -13.03 12.05
C LEU A 142 -14.11 -11.90 11.79
N GLU A 143 -13.80 -10.69 12.25
CA GLU A 143 -14.59 -9.49 12.03
C GLU A 143 -14.67 -9.10 10.55
N VAL A 144 -13.53 -9.06 9.85
CA VAL A 144 -13.48 -8.77 8.41
C VAL A 144 -14.24 -9.84 7.63
N SER A 145 -14.06 -11.13 7.96
CA SER A 145 -14.79 -12.21 7.31
C SER A 145 -16.31 -12.09 7.50
N ALA A 146 -16.76 -11.77 8.73
CA ALA A 146 -18.17 -11.56 9.02
C ALA A 146 -18.75 -10.37 8.25
N ALA A 147 -17.99 -9.28 8.12
CA ALA A 147 -18.41 -8.11 7.37
C ALA A 147 -18.53 -8.39 5.87
N VAL A 148 -17.54 -9.05 5.26
CA VAL A 148 -17.61 -9.45 3.84
C VAL A 148 -18.83 -10.34 3.58
N MET A 149 -19.12 -11.27 4.48
CA MET A 149 -20.31 -12.12 4.39
C MET A 149 -21.61 -11.30 4.47
N ASN A 150 -21.72 -10.37 5.44
CA ASN A 150 -22.88 -9.49 5.58
C ASN A 150 -23.09 -8.60 4.35
N ILE A 151 -22.00 -8.02 3.82
CA ILE A 151 -22.02 -7.24 2.58
C ILE A 151 -22.55 -8.10 1.43
N SER A 152 -22.01 -9.31 1.26
CA SER A 152 -22.43 -10.22 0.19
C SER A 152 -23.92 -10.57 0.25
N VAL A 153 -24.45 -10.82 1.45
CA VAL A 153 -25.88 -11.06 1.66
C VAL A 153 -26.72 -9.84 1.28
N LYS A 154 -26.37 -8.65 1.78
CA LYS A 154 -27.08 -7.39 1.48
C LYS A 154 -27.10 -7.08 -0.02
N LEU A 155 -25.98 -7.31 -0.70
CA LEU A 155 -25.85 -7.14 -2.14
C LEU A 155 -26.74 -8.11 -2.93
N ASN A 156 -26.92 -9.33 -2.43
CA ASN A 156 -27.75 -10.35 -3.08
C ASN A 156 -29.26 -10.18 -2.83
N GLU A 157 -29.64 -9.73 -1.63
CA GLU A 157 -31.06 -9.60 -1.24
C GLU A 157 -31.72 -8.32 -1.77
N THR A 158 -30.95 -7.27 -2.03
CA THR A 158 -31.48 -5.94 -2.37
C THR A 158 -31.59 -5.75 -3.88
N GLN A 159 -32.81 -5.59 -4.40
CA GLN A 159 -33.02 -5.36 -5.84
C GLN A 159 -32.64 -3.93 -6.30
N ASN A 160 -32.57 -2.99 -5.36
CA ASN A 160 -32.17 -1.61 -5.63
C ASN A 160 -30.66 -1.44 -5.44
N TYR A 161 -29.94 -1.21 -6.54
CA TYR A 161 -28.49 -1.00 -6.53
C TYR A 161 -28.02 0.04 -5.51
N GLN A 162 -28.67 1.21 -5.42
CA GLN A 162 -28.25 2.29 -4.52
C GLN A 162 -28.41 1.90 -3.06
N GLN A 163 -29.52 1.25 -2.70
CA GLN A 163 -29.73 0.75 -1.35
C GLN A 163 -28.74 -0.36 -1.00
N ALA A 164 -28.44 -1.24 -1.95
CA ALA A 164 -27.46 -2.31 -1.79
C ALA A 164 -26.06 -1.73 -1.52
N MET A 165 -25.64 -0.73 -2.31
CA MET A 165 -24.37 -0.04 -2.14
C MET A 165 -24.29 0.71 -0.81
N ALA A 166 -25.31 1.51 -0.47
CA ALA A 166 -25.33 2.23 0.80
C ALA A 166 -25.21 1.28 2.01
N ALA A 167 -25.92 0.15 1.97
CA ALA A 167 -25.87 -0.84 3.04
C ALA A 167 -24.53 -1.59 3.11
N ALA A 168 -23.82 -1.74 1.99
CA ALA A 168 -22.46 -2.28 1.93
C ALA A 168 -21.44 -1.27 2.47
N ILE A 169 -21.53 -0.01 2.05
CA ILE A 169 -20.69 1.10 2.52
C ILE A 169 -20.82 1.28 4.03
N HIS A 170 -22.02 1.15 4.59
CA HIS A 170 -22.24 1.18 6.02
C HIS A 170 -21.44 0.11 6.78
N GLU A 171 -21.41 -1.13 6.28
CA GLU A 171 -20.60 -2.19 6.90
C GLU A 171 -19.10 -1.92 6.77
N ILE A 172 -18.64 -1.43 5.62
CA ILE A 172 -17.23 -1.07 5.40
C ILE A 172 -16.83 0.05 6.37
N LYS A 173 -17.61 1.13 6.45
CA LYS A 173 -17.39 2.25 7.37
C LYS A 173 -17.24 1.77 8.81
N LYS A 174 -18.14 0.88 9.25
CA LYS A 174 -18.15 0.32 10.60
C LYS A 174 -16.91 -0.52 10.91
N VAL A 175 -16.51 -1.41 10.00
CA VAL A 175 -15.34 -2.29 10.20
C VAL A 175 -14.04 -1.51 10.18
N CYS A 176 -13.98 -0.46 9.38
CA CYS A 176 -12.81 0.41 9.30
C CYS A 176 -12.78 1.48 10.40
N ASP A 177 -13.82 1.57 11.26
CA ASP A 177 -14.04 2.67 12.20
C ASP A 177 -13.83 4.06 11.55
N ALA A 178 -14.28 4.19 10.30
CA ALA A 178 -14.00 5.34 9.48
C ALA A 178 -15.01 6.46 9.76
N GLU A 179 -14.55 7.72 9.75
CA GLU A 179 -15.46 8.88 9.84
C GLU A 179 -16.36 8.97 8.60
N ASN A 180 -15.82 8.68 7.42
CA ASN A 180 -16.53 8.71 6.14
C ASN A 180 -16.13 7.52 5.28
N CYS A 181 -17.10 6.91 4.60
CA CYS A 181 -16.86 5.89 3.58
C CYS A 181 -17.80 6.15 2.42
N VAL A 182 -17.28 6.16 1.20
CA VAL A 182 -18.03 6.60 0.01
C VAL A 182 -17.65 5.75 -1.19
N LEU A 183 -18.62 5.52 -2.05
CA LEU A 183 -18.46 4.89 -3.35
C LEU A 183 -18.61 5.94 -4.44
N TYR A 184 -17.56 6.09 -5.24
CA TYR A 184 -17.55 6.95 -6.42
C TYR A 184 -17.76 6.10 -7.67
N THR A 185 -18.92 6.24 -8.30
CA THR A 185 -19.27 5.49 -9.51
C THR A 185 -19.06 6.35 -10.74
N VAL A 186 -18.54 5.75 -11.81
CA VAL A 186 -18.22 6.43 -13.07
C VAL A 186 -18.90 5.72 -14.24
N ASN A 187 -19.61 6.46 -15.07
CA ASN A 187 -20.14 5.98 -16.34
C ASN A 187 -19.37 6.62 -17.49
N ASN A 188 -18.39 5.90 -18.04
CA ASN A 188 -17.48 6.40 -19.08
C ASN A 188 -18.21 6.80 -20.38
N ASN A 189 -19.33 6.16 -20.72
CA ASN A 189 -20.08 6.48 -21.94
C ASN A 189 -20.80 7.82 -21.85
N SER A 190 -21.35 8.14 -20.68
CA SER A 190 -22.11 9.38 -20.46
C SER A 190 -21.34 10.45 -19.71
N GLN A 191 -20.12 10.13 -19.26
CA GLN A 191 -19.28 10.97 -18.40
C GLN A 191 -19.99 11.43 -17.13
N LYS A 192 -20.94 10.61 -16.64
CA LYS A 192 -21.68 10.88 -15.41
C LYS A 192 -21.05 10.15 -14.25
N CYS A 193 -20.96 10.85 -13.13
CA CYS A 193 -20.49 10.28 -11.87
C CYS A 193 -21.63 10.27 -10.86
N SER A 194 -21.56 9.39 -9.87
CA SER A 194 -22.46 9.43 -8.72
C SER A 194 -21.71 9.05 -7.46
N PHE A 195 -22.05 9.75 -6.39
CA PHE A 195 -21.41 9.63 -5.09
C PHE A 195 -22.41 9.00 -4.12
N ILE A 196 -22.06 7.85 -3.55
CA ILE A 196 -22.93 7.09 -2.66
C ILE A 196 -22.23 6.94 -1.31
N ASN A 197 -22.90 7.20 -0.20
CA ASN A 197 -22.44 6.87 1.14
C ASN A 197 -23.47 5.96 1.85
N GLU A 198 -23.37 5.80 3.17
CA GLU A 198 -24.34 5.02 3.95
C GLU A 198 -25.77 5.59 3.94
N ASP A 199 -25.96 6.88 3.65
CA ASP A 199 -27.25 7.57 3.62
C ASP A 199 -27.87 7.62 2.21
N GLY A 200 -27.12 7.22 1.18
CA GLY A 200 -27.57 7.16 -0.20
C GLY A 200 -26.76 8.04 -1.16
N VAL A 201 -27.43 8.66 -2.14
CA VAL A 201 -26.76 9.40 -3.23
C VAL A 201 -26.59 10.88 -2.86
N HIS A 202 -25.37 11.41 -2.97
CA HIS A 202 -25.00 12.78 -2.59
C HIS A 202 -24.24 13.52 -3.70
N ASN A 203 -24.85 13.69 -4.86
CA ASN A 203 -24.19 14.34 -6.01
C ASN A 203 -23.78 15.80 -5.74
N GLU A 204 -24.46 16.53 -4.85
CA GLU A 204 -24.09 17.90 -4.50
C GLU A 204 -22.73 17.98 -3.78
N MET A 205 -22.41 17.00 -2.93
CA MET A 205 -21.12 16.91 -2.24
C MET A 205 -19.99 16.67 -3.24
N MET A 206 -20.23 15.80 -4.22
CA MET A 206 -19.30 15.50 -5.30
C MET A 206 -18.97 16.73 -6.16
N GLU A 207 -19.98 17.49 -6.55
CA GLU A 207 -19.80 18.73 -7.32
C GLU A 207 -18.95 19.73 -6.52
N LYS A 208 -19.22 19.87 -5.23
CA LYS A 208 -18.44 20.75 -4.35
C LYS A 208 -16.97 20.33 -4.26
N LEU A 209 -16.71 19.05 -3.99
CA LEU A 209 -15.34 18.51 -3.88
C LEU A 209 -14.56 18.68 -5.20
N SER A 210 -15.22 18.39 -6.32
CA SER A 210 -14.59 18.52 -7.64
C SER A 210 -14.27 19.99 -7.94
N ALA A 211 -15.18 20.90 -7.62
CA ALA A 211 -14.98 22.33 -7.80
C ALA A 211 -13.84 22.90 -6.94
N GLU A 212 -13.67 22.42 -5.70
CA GLU A 212 -12.53 22.78 -4.84
C GLU A 212 -11.19 22.40 -5.47
N MET A 213 -11.16 21.31 -6.25
CA MET A 213 -10.00 20.86 -7.01
C MET A 213 -9.92 21.44 -8.43
N GLN A 214 -10.80 22.40 -8.76
CA GLN A 214 -10.90 23.02 -10.09
C GLN A 214 -11.12 22.01 -11.22
N ARG A 215 -11.88 20.94 -10.93
CA ARG A 215 -12.20 19.84 -11.85
C ARG A 215 -13.71 19.62 -11.90
N THR A 216 -14.18 19.05 -13.00
CA THR A 216 -15.50 18.39 -13.01
C THR A 216 -15.42 17.05 -12.27
N PRO A 217 -16.56 16.48 -11.83
CA PRO A 217 -16.59 15.14 -11.25
C PRO A 217 -15.93 14.07 -12.13
N TYR A 218 -16.16 14.12 -13.43
CA TYR A 218 -15.56 13.14 -14.34
C TYR A 218 -14.03 13.30 -14.46
N GLU A 219 -13.55 14.54 -14.57
CA GLU A 219 -12.10 14.82 -14.58
C GLU A 219 -11.42 14.44 -13.26
N LEU A 220 -12.11 14.60 -12.12
CA LEU A 220 -11.62 14.14 -10.83
C LEU A 220 -11.43 12.62 -10.81
N ALA A 221 -12.40 11.86 -11.34
CA ALA A 221 -12.29 10.41 -11.41
C ALA A 221 -11.11 9.94 -12.28
N LEU A 222 -10.91 10.57 -13.44
CA LEU A 222 -9.78 10.26 -14.32
C LEU A 222 -8.43 10.63 -13.69
N ALA A 223 -8.38 11.73 -12.93
CA ALA A 223 -7.18 12.09 -12.18
C ALA A 223 -6.87 11.03 -11.12
N TRP A 224 -7.89 10.55 -10.38
CA TRP A 224 -7.69 9.52 -9.38
C TRP A 224 -7.21 8.18 -9.97
N GLU A 225 -7.75 7.75 -11.11
CA GLU A 225 -7.26 6.57 -11.83
C GLU A 225 -5.78 6.69 -12.19
N LYS A 226 -5.36 7.89 -12.62
CA LYS A 226 -3.95 8.18 -12.88
C LYS A 226 -3.10 8.16 -11.60
N ASP A 227 -3.60 8.73 -10.51
CA ASP A 227 -2.90 8.80 -9.22
C ASP A 227 -2.75 7.39 -8.59
N LEU A 228 -3.68 6.48 -8.86
CA LEU A 228 -3.58 5.07 -8.45
C LEU A 228 -2.49 4.29 -9.20
N ALA A 229 -2.10 4.73 -10.40
CA ALA A 229 -1.02 4.13 -11.19
C ALA A 229 -1.07 2.59 -11.27
N ASP A 230 -2.23 2.05 -11.67
CA ASP A 230 -2.54 0.61 -11.76
C ASP A 230 -2.54 -0.16 -10.42
N SER A 231 -2.56 0.55 -9.29
CA SER A 231 -2.81 -0.03 -7.98
C SER A 231 -4.30 -0.13 -7.68
N ASP A 232 -4.71 -1.20 -6.99
CA ASP A 232 -6.10 -1.41 -6.55
C ASP A 232 -6.50 -0.48 -5.39
N CYS A 233 -5.53 0.06 -4.64
CA CYS A 233 -5.81 0.93 -3.51
C CYS A 233 -4.66 1.90 -3.22
N LEU A 234 -4.99 3.02 -2.58
CA LEU A 234 -4.01 3.97 -2.09
C LEU A 234 -4.36 4.33 -0.65
N MET A 235 -3.41 4.18 0.26
CA MET A 235 -3.56 4.56 1.65
C MET A 235 -2.60 5.70 2.00
N LEU A 236 -3.17 6.85 2.39
CA LEU A 236 -2.41 8.08 2.69
C LEU A 236 -2.66 8.51 4.13
N GLU A 237 -1.59 8.89 4.82
CA GLU A 237 -1.64 9.61 6.11
C GLU A 237 -1.20 11.07 5.94
N ASP A 238 -0.40 11.37 4.91
CA ASP A 238 0.08 12.69 4.55
C ASP A 238 -0.17 12.94 3.04
N LEU A 239 -0.91 14.02 2.74
CA LEU A 239 -1.25 14.44 1.38
C LEU A 239 -0.07 15.05 0.63
N SER A 240 1.03 15.40 1.30
CA SER A 240 2.24 15.94 0.65
C SER A 240 3.01 14.91 -0.18
N VAL A 241 2.64 13.63 -0.07
CA VAL A 241 3.32 12.49 -0.69
C VAL A 241 2.84 12.22 -2.13
N VAL A 242 1.73 12.83 -2.54
CA VAL A 242 1.11 12.68 -3.87
C VAL A 242 1.25 13.95 -4.70
#